data_AF-A0A1Q6ZG44-F1
#
_entry.id   AF-A0A1Q6ZG44-F1
#
_cell.length_a   1.000
_cell.length_b   1.000
_cell.length_c   1.000
_cell.angle_alpha   90.00
_cell.angle_beta   90.00
_cell.angle_gamma   90.00
#
_symmetry.space_group_name_H-M   'P 1'
#
loop_
_entity.id
_entity.type
_entity.pdbx_description
1 polymer ?
#
loop_
_entity_poly.entity_id
_entity_poly.type
_entity_poly.pdbx_seq_one_letter_code
_entity_poly.pdbx_strand_id
1 'polypeptide(L)'
;MNVRGTLVTVVEGWRALGQAPPSASPETPVASAAPGSTIILEVAGRDAENGGATRKLIGFTVDEVIDLLAGGDSTLEGREGLPGVDPTLVRAVGRGGGGARGDLFIVLDVAALLGPILTT
;
A
#
# COMPACT_ATOMS: atom_id res chain seq x y z
N MET A 1 -5.90 -9.14 -12.68
CA MET A 1 -7.27 -9.37 -12.17
C MET A 1 -8.26 -8.60 -13.05
N ASN A 2 -9.43 -9.17 -13.40
CA ASN A 2 -10.47 -8.42 -14.12
C ASN A 2 -11.44 -7.79 -13.12
N VAL A 3 -11.53 -6.46 -13.13
CA VAL A 3 -12.47 -5.69 -12.29
C VAL A 3 -13.43 -4.95 -13.22
N ARG A 4 -14.69 -5.38 -13.26
CA ARG A 4 -15.75 -4.76 -14.07
C ARG A 4 -15.37 -4.54 -15.55
N GLY A 5 -14.66 -5.50 -16.15
CA GLY A 5 -14.22 -5.44 -17.55
C GLY A 5 -12.88 -4.74 -17.78
N THR A 6 -12.23 -4.25 -16.72
CA THR A 6 -10.90 -3.64 -16.78
C THR A 6 -9.85 -4.59 -16.24
N LEU A 7 -8.77 -4.82 -17.00
CA LEU A 7 -7.64 -5.62 -16.53
C LEU A 7 -6.76 -4.76 -15.61
N VAL A 8 -6.61 -5.20 -14.36
CA VAL A 8 -5.82 -4.55 -13.32
C VAL A 8 -4.61 -5.41 -12.98
N THR A 9 -3.41 -4.82 -13.05
CA THR A 9 -2.17 -5.41 -12.53
C THR A 9 -2.23 -5.41 -11.01
N VAL A 10 -1.93 -6.55 -10.37
CA VAL A 10 -1.96 -6.70 -8.92
C VAL A 10 -0.54 -6.83 -8.39
N VAL A 11 -0.21 -6.06 -7.37
CA VAL A 11 1.09 -6.03 -6.68
C VAL A 11 0.91 -6.58 -5.27
N GLU A 12 1.80 -7.49 -4.88
CA GLU A 12 1.89 -7.99 -3.51
C GLU A 12 2.50 -6.93 -2.60
N GLY A 13 1.69 -6.36 -1.71
CA GLY A 13 2.11 -5.21 -0.89
C GLY A 13 3.26 -5.51 0.06
N TRP A 14 3.23 -6.66 0.75
CA TRP A 14 4.32 -7.11 1.62
C TRP A 14 5.65 -7.19 0.87
N ARG A 15 5.62 -7.67 -0.37
CA ARG A 15 6.82 -7.80 -1.21
C ARG A 15 7.31 -6.46 -1.72
N ALA A 16 6.39 -5.57 -2.11
CA ALA A 16 6.72 -4.20 -2.52
C ALA A 16 7.34 -3.38 -1.37
N LEU A 17 6.96 -3.68 -0.12
CA LEU A 17 7.52 -3.08 1.09
C LEU A 17 8.80 -3.78 1.60
N GLY A 18 9.26 -4.84 0.95
CA GLY A 18 10.44 -5.61 1.39
C GLY A 18 10.23 -6.38 2.70
N GLN A 19 8.97 -6.64 3.08
CA GLN A 19 8.61 -7.36 4.30
C GLN A 19 8.66 -8.88 4.09
N ALA A 20 8.62 -9.64 5.19
CA ALA A 20 8.44 -11.08 5.09
C ALA A 20 7.02 -11.41 4.60
N PRO A 21 6.79 -12.55 3.93
CA PRO A 21 5.45 -13.00 3.61
C PRO A 21 4.59 -13.09 4.88
N PRO A 22 3.31 -12.71 4.85
CA PRO A 22 2.42 -12.90 5.99
C PRO A 22 2.37 -14.39 6.33
N SER A 23 2.64 -14.73 7.60
CA SER A 23 2.61 -16.12 8.07
C SER A 23 1.20 -16.68 7.89
N ALA A 24 1.06 -17.74 7.09
CA ALA A 24 -0.15 -18.56 7.11
C ALA A 24 -0.27 -19.18 8.50
N SER A 25 -1.27 -18.77 9.30
CA SER A 25 -1.49 -19.37 10.61
C SER A 25 -1.62 -20.89 10.47
N PRO A 26 -0.82 -21.69 11.20
CA PRO A 26 -0.76 -23.15 11.04
C PRO A 26 -2.00 -23.90 11.57
N GLU A 27 -3.04 -23.20 12.04
CA GLU A 27 -4.16 -23.78 12.80
C GLU A 27 -5.39 -24.13 11.94
N THR A 28 -5.36 -23.88 10.63
CA THR A 28 -6.44 -24.28 9.71
C THR A 28 -5.92 -25.24 8.64
N PRO A 29 -6.17 -26.56 8.79
CA PRO A 29 -5.88 -27.52 7.74
C PRO A 29 -6.92 -27.32 6.63
N VAL A 30 -6.42 -27.13 5.41
CA VAL A 30 -7.12 -26.97 4.13
C VAL A 30 -7.98 -25.69 3.95
N ALA A 31 -7.49 -24.84 3.03
CA ALA A 31 -8.14 -23.67 2.42
C ALA A 31 -8.22 -22.37 3.24
N SER A 32 -7.68 -21.32 2.60
CA SER A 32 -7.72 -19.91 2.98
C SER A 32 -6.67 -19.45 3.99
N ALA A 33 -5.50 -19.05 3.46
CA ALA A 33 -4.84 -17.86 4.00
C ALA A 33 -5.93 -16.77 4.15
N ALA A 34 -5.91 -16.01 5.25
CA ALA A 34 -6.86 -14.93 5.47
C ALA A 34 -7.03 -14.12 4.18
N PRO A 35 -8.26 -13.84 3.71
CA PRO A 35 -8.46 -13.20 2.42
C PRO A 35 -7.92 -11.78 2.49
N GLY A 36 -6.70 -11.58 1.98
CA GLY A 36 -6.11 -10.26 1.85
C GLY A 36 -7.04 -9.33 1.08
N SER A 37 -7.12 -8.08 1.49
CA SER A 37 -7.85 -7.04 0.77
C SER A 37 -7.03 -6.54 -0.42
N THR A 38 -7.69 -6.20 -1.53
CA THR A 38 -7.02 -5.53 -2.67
C THR A 38 -7.52 -4.09 -2.77
N ILE A 39 -6.62 -3.14 -2.55
CA ILE A 39 -6.89 -1.71 -2.72
C ILE A 39 -6.63 -1.34 -4.18
N ILE A 40 -7.61 -0.75 -4.86
CA ILE A 40 -7.43 -0.25 -6.23
C ILE A 40 -6.92 1.19 -6.16
N LEU A 41 -5.69 1.39 -6.63
CA LEU A 41 -4.99 2.66 -6.68
C LEU A 41 -4.96 3.18 -8.11
N GLU A 42 -5.25 4.46 -8.28
CA GLU A 42 -5.05 5.17 -9.53
C GLU A 42 -3.69 5.88 -9.50
N VAL A 43 -2.83 5.57 -10.45
CA VAL A 43 -1.46 6.10 -10.55
C VAL A 43 -1.23 6.76 -11.90
N ALA A 44 -0.33 7.74 -11.93
CA ALA A 44 0.14 8.31 -13.19
C ALA A 44 0.98 7.26 -13.93
N GLY A 45 0.54 6.90 -15.14
CA GLY A 45 1.30 6.15 -16.13
C GLY A 45 2.06 7.10 -17.06
N ARG A 46 3.14 6.58 -17.65
CA ARG A 46 3.78 7.19 -18.82
C ARG A 46 3.26 6.48 -20.06
N ASP A 47 2.65 7.21 -20.99
CA ASP A 47 2.53 6.71 -22.36
C ASP A 47 3.90 6.80 -23.03
N ALA A 48 4.49 5.64 -23.32
CA ALA A 48 5.78 5.53 -24.01
C ALA A 48 5.74 6.09 -25.44
N GLU A 49 4.55 6.25 -26.04
CA GLU A 49 4.41 6.65 -27.46
C GLU A 49 3.90 8.09 -27.68
N ASN A 50 3.26 8.76 -26.72
CA ASN A 50 2.63 10.07 -26.96
C ASN A 50 2.86 11.15 -25.89
N GLY A 51 3.67 10.90 -24.86
CA GLY A 51 3.99 11.92 -23.84
C GLY A 51 2.79 12.45 -23.04
N GLY A 52 1.63 11.81 -23.17
CA GLY A 52 0.43 12.07 -22.38
C GLY A 52 0.49 11.34 -21.03
N ALA A 53 0.02 12.00 -19.98
CA ALA A 53 -0.19 11.35 -18.68
C ALA A 53 -1.45 10.48 -18.76
N THR A 54 -1.28 9.17 -18.93
CA THR A 54 -2.38 8.22 -18.80
C THR A 54 -2.56 7.81 -17.35
N ARG A 55 -3.79 7.56 -16.92
CA ARG A 55 -4.06 7.06 -15.57
C ARG A 55 -4.13 5.54 -15.63
N LYS A 56 -3.35 4.85 -14.79
CA LYS A 56 -3.30 3.39 -14.72
C LYS A 56 -3.89 2.94 -13.40
N LEU A 57 -4.70 1.88 -13.43
CA LEU A 57 -5.23 1.24 -12.24
C LEU A 57 -4.32 0.10 -11.81
N ILE A 58 -3.95 0.07 -10.54
CA ILE A 58 -3.20 -1.01 -9.90
C ILE A 58 -3.96 -1.53 -8.69
N GLY A 59 -3.99 -2.85 -8.54
CA GLY A 59 -4.40 -3.48 -7.29
C GLY A 59 -3.21 -3.65 -6.38
N PHE A 60 -3.34 -3.26 -5.13
CA PHE A 60 -2.32 -3.43 -4.09
C PHE A 60 -2.89 -4.32 -3.00
N THR A 61 -2.28 -5.49 -2.79
CA THR A 61 -2.79 -6.45 -1.79
C THR A 61 -2.27 -6.08 -0.40
N VAL A 62 -3.17 -6.08 0.57
CA VAL A 62 -2.89 -5.90 2.00
C VAL A 62 -3.57 -7.00 2.78
N ASP A 63 -3.15 -7.23 4.02
CA ASP A 63 -3.81 -8.22 4.88
C ASP A 63 -5.23 -7.75 5.22
N GLU A 64 -5.36 -6.55 5.81
CA GLU A 64 -6.63 -5.99 6.26
C GLU A 64 -6.68 -4.46 6.06
N VAL A 65 -7.88 -3.93 5.82
CA VAL A 65 -8.16 -2.49 5.88
C VAL A 65 -8.81 -2.19 7.22
N ILE A 66 -8.09 -1.48 8.09
CA ILE A 66 -8.51 -1.24 9.47
C ILE A 66 -9.50 -0.06 9.57
N ASP A 67 -9.13 1.09 9.02
CA ASP A 67 -9.92 2.33 9.16
C ASP A 67 -9.64 3.35 8.05
N LEU A 68 -10.47 4.38 7.96
CA LEU A 68 -10.30 5.56 7.11
C LEU A 68 -10.07 6.80 7.99
N LEU A 69 -8.83 7.29 7.99
CA LEU A 69 -8.48 8.53 8.71
C LEU A 69 -8.67 9.75 7.81
N ALA A 70 -9.38 10.76 8.32
CA ALA A 70 -9.40 12.07 7.68
C ALA A 70 -8.04 12.77 7.91
N GLY A 71 -7.48 13.34 6.85
CA GLY A 71 -6.12 13.93 6.89
C GLY A 71 -5.92 15.10 7.85
N GLY A 72 -6.98 15.61 8.49
CA GLY A 72 -6.92 16.64 9.54
C GLY A 72 -6.93 16.12 10.97
N ASP A 73 -7.31 14.84 11.18
CA ASP A 73 -7.49 14.25 12.52
C ASP A 73 -6.21 13.56 13.05
N SER A 74 -5.11 13.67 12.31
CA SER A 74 -3.82 13.05 12.66
C SER A 74 -2.70 14.08 12.62
N THR A 75 -1.80 14.00 13.61
CA THR A 75 -0.54 14.74 13.58
C THR A 75 0.45 14.01 12.68
N LEU A 76 0.86 14.67 11.60
CA LEU A 76 1.87 14.18 10.68
C LEU A 76 3.23 14.77 11.02
N GLU A 77 4.20 13.91 11.27
CA GLU A 77 5.58 14.25 11.62
C GLU A 77 6.56 13.84 10.50
N GLY A 78 7.77 14.41 10.58
CA GLY A 78 8.88 14.11 9.67
C GLY A 78 9.38 12.66 9.79
N ARG A 79 10.15 12.23 8.78
CA ARG A 79 10.59 10.84 8.51
C ARG A 79 11.61 10.25 9.51
N GLU A 80 11.66 10.72 10.75
CA GLU A 80 12.71 10.32 11.68
C GLU A 80 12.42 8.94 12.31
N GLY A 81 13.00 7.89 11.73
CA GLY A 81 13.31 6.64 12.42
C GLY A 81 12.15 5.66 12.60
N LEU A 82 11.57 5.17 11.51
CA LEU A 82 10.67 4.01 11.57
C LEU A 82 11.48 2.71 11.44
N PRO A 83 11.49 1.84 12.46
CA PRO A 83 12.16 0.54 12.35
C PRO A 83 11.42 -0.36 11.36
N GLY A 84 12.14 -0.89 10.36
CA GLY A 84 11.64 -1.95 9.48
C GLY A 84 10.93 -1.51 8.19
N VAL A 85 10.91 -0.21 7.86
CA VAL A 85 10.39 0.29 6.57
C VAL A 85 11.43 1.20 5.94
N ASP A 86 11.65 1.07 4.63
CA ASP A 86 12.54 1.96 3.88
C ASP A 86 12.03 3.42 3.95
N PRO A 87 12.81 4.37 4.51
CA PRO A 87 12.40 5.77 4.63
C PRO A 87 12.10 6.46 3.29
N THR A 88 12.64 5.97 2.17
CA THR A 88 12.39 6.52 0.83
C THR A 88 10.96 6.25 0.36
N LEU A 89 10.31 5.23 0.90
CA LEU A 89 8.93 4.85 0.61
C LEU A 89 7.90 5.58 1.49
N VAL A 90 8.35 6.33 2.48
CA VAL A 90 7.47 6.99 3.46
C VAL A 90 7.34 8.46 3.11
N ARG A 91 6.13 8.97 2.95
CA ARG A 91 5.84 10.40 2.79
C ARG A 91 5.80 11.13 4.13
N ALA A 92 5.16 10.54 5.13
CA ALA A 92 4.99 11.11 6.47
C ALA A 92 4.71 10.00 7.50
N VAL A 93 4.87 10.31 8.78
CA VAL A 93 4.50 9.43 9.89
C VAL A 93 3.34 10.07 10.63
N GLY A 94 2.26 9.34 10.86
CA GLY A 94 1.10 9.83 11.58
C GLY A 94 0.93 9.16 12.94
N ARG A 95 0.29 9.86 13.87
CA ARG A 95 -0.27 9.27 15.08
C ARG A 95 -1.79 9.29 15.01
N GLY A 96 -2.40 8.12 15.14
CA GLY A 96 -3.85 7.95 15.14
C GLY A 96 -4.49 8.45 16.44
N GLY A 97 -5.62 9.14 16.32
CA GLY A 97 -6.41 9.62 17.45
C GLY A 97 -7.34 8.55 18.01
N GLY A 98 -6.80 7.58 18.75
CA GLY A 98 -7.60 6.51 19.38
C GLY A 98 -6.99 6.01 20.68
N GLY A 99 -7.44 6.55 21.82
CA GLY A 99 -7.11 6.01 23.16
C GLY A 99 -5.64 6.13 23.60
N ALA A 100 -5.35 5.70 24.85
CA ALA A 100 -4.18 6.05 25.67
C ALA A 100 -2.78 5.63 25.16
N ARG A 101 -2.63 5.25 23.88
CA ARG A 101 -1.36 4.87 23.26
C ARG A 101 -1.47 5.04 21.74
N GLY A 102 -1.61 6.28 21.27
CA GLY A 102 -1.89 6.58 19.86
C GLY A 102 -1.05 5.75 18.87
N ASP A 103 -1.74 4.97 18.04
CA ASP A 103 -1.10 4.04 17.11
C ASP A 103 -0.32 4.82 16.05
N LEU A 104 0.91 4.36 15.79
CA LEU A 104 1.75 4.91 14.74
C LEU A 104 1.34 4.32 13.39
N PHE A 105 1.13 5.17 12.40
CA PHE A 105 0.92 4.75 11.02
C PHE A 105 1.86 5.51 10.08
N ILE A 106 2.05 4.97 8.89
CA ILE A 106 2.89 5.59 7.85
C ILE A 106 2.03 5.97 6.67
N VAL A 107 2.33 7.13 6.08
CA VAL A 107 1.78 7.52 4.79
C VAL A 107 2.79 7.10 3.73
N LEU A 108 2.42 6.15 2.87
CA LEU A 108 3.31 5.68 1.80
C LEU A 108 3.38 6.70 0.65
N ASP A 109 4.58 6.87 0.10
CA ASP A 109 4.77 7.52 -1.19
C ASP A 109 4.48 6.50 -2.30
N VAL A 110 3.25 6.54 -2.82
CA VAL A 110 2.77 5.61 -3.85
C VAL A 110 3.62 5.70 -5.13
N ALA A 111 4.16 6.88 -5.46
CA ALA A 111 5.01 7.05 -6.63
C ALA A 111 6.37 6.38 -6.45
N ALA A 112 6.98 6.53 -5.27
CA ALA A 112 8.22 5.83 -4.94
C ALA A 112 8.03 4.30 -4.87
N LEU A 113 6.91 3.86 -4.28
CA LEU A 113 6.58 2.44 -4.11
C LEU A 113 6.32 1.73 -5.44
N LEU A 114 5.54 2.34 -6.33
CA LEU A 114 5.10 1.70 -7.58
C LEU A 114 5.96 2.08 -8.79
N GLY A 115 6.77 3.14 -8.71
CA GLY A 115 7.65 3.60 -9.78
C GLY A 115 8.51 2.47 -10.38
N PRO A 116 9.28 1.71 -9.57
CA PRO A 116 10.10 0.59 -10.06
C PRO A 116 9.31 -0.53 -10.74
N ILE A 117 8.04 -0.69 -10.39
CA ILE A 117 7.15 -1.73 -10.94
C ILE A 117 6.50 -1.26 -12.25
N LEU A 118 6.31 0.05 -12.39
CA LEU A 118 5.60 0.69 -13.49
C LEU A 118 6.48 1.10 -14.67
N THR A 119 7.80 1.06 -14.53
CA THR A 119 8.77 1.44 -15.59
C THR A 119 9.03 0.36 -16.64
N THR A 120 8.22 -0.71 -16.66
CA THR A 120 8.36 -1.79 -17.67
C THR A 120 7.45 -1.55 -18.85
#